data_AF-A0A7J8FCV0-F1
#
_entry.id   AF-A0A7J8FCV0-F1
#
_cell.length_a   1.000
_cell.length_b   1.000
_cell.length_c   1.000
_cell.angle_alpha   90.00
_cell.angle_beta   90.00
_cell.angle_gamma   90.00
#
_symmetry.space_group_name_H-M   'P 1'
#
loop_
_entity.id
_entity.type
_entity.pdbx_description
1 polymer ?
#
loop_
_entity_poly.entity_id
_entity_poly.type
_entity_poly.pdbx_seq_one_letter_code
_entity_poly.pdbx_strand_id
1 'polypeptide(L)'
;MGNGYYSLMATVLLVTSFERTLMQDPCRSCPAGTFCGQTKNPSCIPCPSDSFSSAGGQKACDICRRCEGVFRTRRVCTPTSNAECECIPGFHCRGAGCSMCEPDCRRGQELTLHGCEDCSAGTFNDQKHGPCQPWTDCSVDGKTVLVNGTKESDVVCGPVSADFSPGTATTVPAPAPAFLKTARTAQEEDSCSCGFPEEEEGEGQRL
;
A
#
# COMPACT_ATOMS: atom_id res chain seq x y z
N MET A 1 -57.66 -42.36 -35.56
CA MET A 1 -57.44 -40.91 -35.84
C MET A 1 -57.39 -40.01 -34.60
N GLY A 2 -57.58 -40.49 -33.37
CA GLY A 2 -57.65 -39.63 -32.17
C GLY A 2 -56.32 -39.30 -31.45
N ASN A 3 -55.23 -40.05 -31.72
CA ASN A 3 -54.02 -39.98 -30.90
C ASN A 3 -53.08 -38.82 -31.27
N GLY A 4 -53.04 -38.42 -32.54
CA GLY A 4 -52.25 -37.28 -33.01
C GLY A 4 -52.86 -35.93 -32.64
N TYR A 5 -54.19 -35.83 -32.64
CA TYR A 5 -54.91 -34.61 -32.27
C TYR A 5 -54.73 -34.27 -30.79
N TYR A 6 -54.81 -35.28 -29.91
CA TYR A 6 -54.61 -35.08 -28.47
C TYR A 6 -53.18 -34.60 -28.15
N SER A 7 -52.17 -35.15 -28.85
CA SER A 7 -50.78 -34.74 -28.72
C SER A 7 -50.56 -33.29 -29.16
N LEU A 8 -51.15 -32.87 -30.30
CA LEU A 8 -51.07 -31.49 -30.78
C LEU A 8 -51.81 -30.50 -29.88
N MET A 9 -52.98 -30.88 -29.35
CA MET A 9 -53.71 -30.04 -28.41
C MET A 9 -52.99 -29.92 -27.06
N ALA A 10 -52.34 -31.00 -26.61
CA ALA A 10 -51.51 -30.99 -25.40
C ALA A 10 -50.27 -30.11 -25.56
N THR A 11 -49.58 -30.15 -26.69
CA THR A 11 -48.42 -29.27 -26.94
C THR A 11 -48.84 -27.80 -27.06
N VAL A 12 -49.95 -27.49 -27.72
CA VAL A 12 -50.50 -26.11 -27.77
C VAL A 12 -50.89 -25.61 -26.36
N LEU A 13 -51.51 -26.45 -25.53
CA LEU A 13 -51.85 -26.08 -24.14
C LEU A 13 -50.60 -25.88 -23.26
N LEU A 14 -49.56 -26.69 -23.44
CA LEU A 14 -48.29 -26.53 -22.74
C LEU A 14 -47.56 -25.27 -23.19
N VAL A 15 -47.54 -24.95 -24.49
CA VAL A 15 -46.91 -23.71 -25.00
C VAL A 15 -47.70 -22.48 -24.56
N THR A 16 -49.03 -22.49 -24.63
CA THR A 16 -49.87 -21.35 -24.19
C THR A 16 -49.89 -21.13 -22.67
N SER A 17 -49.71 -22.19 -21.87
CA SER A 17 -49.50 -22.06 -20.41
C SER A 17 -48.08 -21.59 -20.08
N PHE A 18 -47.07 -22.00 -20.84
CA PHE A 18 -45.69 -21.51 -20.70
C PHE A 18 -45.59 -20.00 -21.01
N GLU A 19 -46.25 -19.54 -22.08
CA GLU A 19 -46.34 -18.12 -22.44
C GLU A 19 -47.08 -17.26 -21.40
N ARG A 20 -48.11 -17.80 -20.73
CA ARG A 20 -48.83 -17.09 -19.65
C ARG A 20 -48.02 -16.96 -18.35
N THR A 21 -47.03 -17.83 -18.14
CA THR A 21 -46.26 -17.84 -16.87
C THR A 21 -45.11 -16.83 -16.88
N LEU A 22 -44.65 -16.40 -18.07
CA LEU A 22 -43.58 -15.40 -18.21
C LEU A 22 -44.07 -13.95 -18.17
N MET A 23 -45.39 -13.73 -18.22
CA MET A 23 -46.03 -12.42 -18.44
C MET A 23 -46.86 -11.91 -17.23
N GLN A 24 -46.77 -12.53 -16.05
CA GLN A 24 -47.54 -12.12 -14.87
C GLN A 24 -46.72 -12.15 -13.57
N ASP A 25 -45.42 -11.86 -13.63
CA ASP A 25 -44.76 -11.33 -12.42
C ASP A 25 -44.79 -9.79 -12.51
N PRO A 26 -45.81 -9.14 -11.94
CA PRO A 26 -45.94 -7.69 -11.96
C PRO A 26 -44.75 -6.95 -11.34
N CYS A 27 -43.92 -7.65 -10.56
CA CYS A 27 -42.66 -7.10 -10.07
C CYS A 27 -41.65 -6.85 -11.20
N ARG A 28 -41.65 -7.62 -12.30
CA ARG A 28 -40.69 -7.45 -13.41
C ARG A 28 -40.73 -6.07 -14.07
N SER A 29 -41.84 -5.34 -13.93
CA SER A 29 -41.99 -4.00 -14.50
C SER A 29 -41.42 -2.89 -13.63
N CYS A 30 -41.02 -3.18 -12.39
CA CYS A 30 -40.48 -2.17 -11.49
C CYS A 30 -39.09 -1.70 -11.95
N PRO A 31 -38.84 -0.39 -12.06
CA PRO A 31 -37.53 0.11 -12.46
C PRO A 31 -36.50 -0.02 -11.32
N ALA A 32 -35.22 0.14 -11.65
CA ALA A 32 -34.16 0.32 -10.67
C ALA A 32 -34.50 1.47 -9.71
N GLY A 33 -34.01 1.39 -8.47
CA GLY A 33 -34.36 2.33 -7.39
C GLY A 33 -35.72 2.10 -6.75
N THR A 34 -36.40 1.02 -7.13
CA THR A 34 -37.62 0.55 -6.48
C THR A 34 -37.52 -0.92 -6.12
N PHE A 35 -38.37 -1.34 -5.19
CA PHE A 35 -38.60 -2.74 -4.87
C PHE A 35 -40.09 -3.07 -4.95
N CYS A 36 -40.39 -4.33 -5.24
CA CYS A 36 -41.75 -4.83 -5.31
C CYS A 36 -42.22 -5.32 -3.94
N GLY A 37 -43.22 -4.65 -3.35
CA GLY A 37 -43.83 -5.08 -2.09
C GLY A 37 -44.61 -6.40 -2.24
N GLN A 38 -44.56 -7.28 -1.23
CA GLN A 38 -45.32 -8.54 -1.18
C GLN A 38 -46.82 -8.35 -0.88
N THR A 39 -47.41 -7.23 -1.27
CA THR A 39 -48.84 -6.96 -1.09
C THR A 39 -49.66 -7.61 -2.20
N LYS A 40 -50.94 -7.90 -1.91
CA LYS A 40 -51.90 -8.44 -2.89
C LYS A 40 -52.02 -7.59 -4.17
N ASN A 41 -51.60 -6.32 -4.11
CA ASN A 41 -51.39 -5.45 -5.26
C ASN A 41 -49.89 -5.08 -5.36
N PRO A 42 -49.16 -5.59 -6.36
CA PRO A 42 -47.73 -5.37 -6.54
C PRO A 42 -47.50 -3.93 -7.01
N SER A 43 -46.98 -3.11 -6.09
CA SER A 43 -46.62 -1.72 -6.34
C SER A 43 -45.11 -1.54 -6.22
N CYS A 44 -44.52 -0.76 -7.12
CA CYS A 44 -43.11 -0.42 -7.07
C CYS A 44 -42.90 0.67 -6.03
N ILE A 45 -42.27 0.31 -4.92
CA ILE A 45 -42.04 1.19 -3.78
C ILE A 45 -40.60 1.72 -3.90
N PRO A 46 -40.36 3.04 -3.80
CA PRO A 46 -39.01 3.61 -3.80
C PRO A 46 -38.15 2.99 -2.70
N CYS A 47 -36.85 2.81 -2.99
CA CYS A 47 -35.91 2.36 -1.97
C CYS A 47 -35.86 3.37 -0.81
N PRO A 48 -35.90 2.91 0.46
CA PRO A 48 -35.73 3.78 1.61
C PRO A 48 -34.33 4.40 1.64
N SER A 49 -34.14 5.40 2.50
CA SER A 49 -32.83 6.01 2.76
C SER A 49 -31.77 4.95 3.11
N ASP A 50 -30.55 5.17 2.66
CA ASP A 50 -29.42 4.24 2.81
C ASP A 50 -29.65 2.85 2.19
N SER A 51 -30.47 2.77 1.13
CA SER A 51 -30.62 1.57 0.31
C SER A 51 -30.71 1.88 -1.18
N PHE A 52 -30.43 0.87 -2.01
CA PHE A 52 -30.43 0.98 -3.45
C PHE A 52 -30.92 -0.31 -4.14
N SER A 53 -31.29 -0.21 -5.39
CA SER A 53 -31.67 -1.33 -6.25
C SER A 53 -31.13 -1.06 -7.65
N SER A 54 -30.09 -1.80 -8.06
CA SER A 54 -29.39 -1.57 -9.34
C SER A 54 -30.13 -2.15 -10.55
N ALA A 55 -31.01 -3.13 -10.32
CA ALA A 55 -31.80 -3.79 -11.34
C ALA A 55 -33.29 -3.60 -11.08
N GLY A 56 -34.09 -3.65 -12.14
CA GLY A 56 -35.54 -3.66 -12.03
C GLY A 56 -36.07 -4.98 -11.43
N GLY A 57 -37.28 -4.91 -10.89
CA GLY A 57 -38.03 -6.07 -10.37
C GLY A 57 -37.43 -6.77 -9.15
N GLN A 58 -36.57 -6.07 -8.40
CA GLN A 58 -36.09 -6.55 -7.13
C GLN A 58 -37.21 -6.61 -6.09
N LYS A 59 -37.18 -7.64 -5.23
CA LYS A 59 -38.16 -7.80 -4.13
C LYS A 59 -37.81 -7.00 -2.88
N ALA A 60 -36.57 -6.52 -2.81
CA ALA A 60 -36.05 -5.68 -1.74
C ALA A 60 -34.92 -4.80 -2.28
N CYS A 61 -34.61 -3.72 -1.58
CA CYS A 61 -33.42 -2.91 -1.85
C CYS A 61 -32.23 -3.42 -1.03
N ASP A 62 -31.05 -3.38 -1.63
CA ASP A 62 -29.79 -3.66 -0.95
C ASP A 62 -29.38 -2.46 -0.10
N ILE A 63 -28.80 -2.72 1.07
CA ILE A 63 -28.32 -1.65 1.96
C ILE A 63 -27.07 -1.03 1.34
N CYS A 64 -27.00 0.30 1.37
CA CYS A 64 -25.82 1.03 0.92
C CYS A 64 -24.59 0.65 1.74
N ARG A 65 -23.47 0.43 1.04
CA ARG A 65 -22.17 0.27 1.68
C ARG A 65 -21.81 1.55 2.43
N ARG A 66 -21.33 1.42 3.66
CA ARG A 66 -20.71 2.52 4.41
C ARG A 66 -19.20 2.49 4.22
N CYS A 67 -18.61 3.67 4.04
CA CYS A 67 -17.17 3.86 3.97
C CYS A 67 -16.74 4.51 5.29
N GLU A 68 -16.21 3.69 6.21
CA GLU A 68 -15.80 4.10 7.56
C GLU A 68 -14.37 3.66 7.85
N GLY A 69 -13.71 4.28 8.83
CA GLY A 69 -12.34 3.95 9.22
C GLY A 69 -11.32 4.28 8.13
N VAL A 70 -10.63 3.27 7.59
CA VAL A 70 -9.61 3.41 6.53
C VAL A 70 -10.21 3.66 5.14
N PHE A 71 -11.53 3.61 5.02
CA PHE A 71 -12.24 3.88 3.78
C PHE A 71 -12.83 5.29 3.76
N ARG A 72 -12.78 5.92 2.59
CA ARG A 72 -13.42 7.18 2.25
C ARG A 72 -14.46 6.96 1.16
N THR A 73 -15.57 7.70 1.21
CA THR A 73 -16.59 7.67 0.15
C THR A 73 -16.06 8.32 -1.12
N ARG A 74 -15.91 7.52 -2.18
CA ARG A 74 -15.57 7.98 -3.53
C ARG A 74 -16.82 8.36 -4.32
N ARG A 75 -17.87 7.54 -4.22
CA ARG A 75 -19.20 7.86 -4.76
C ARG A 75 -20.25 7.60 -3.70
N VAL A 76 -21.12 8.58 -3.50
CA VAL A 76 -22.24 8.47 -2.57
C VAL A 76 -23.26 7.45 -3.08
N CYS A 77 -23.97 6.81 -2.15
CA CYS A 77 -25.06 5.92 -2.51
C CYS A 77 -26.21 6.71 -3.16
N THR A 78 -26.85 6.10 -4.15
CA THR A 78 -28.08 6.61 -4.76
C THR A 78 -29.13 5.50 -4.78
N PRO A 79 -30.42 5.79 -5.00
CA PRO A 79 -31.43 4.73 -5.08
C PRO A 79 -31.11 3.65 -6.12
N THR A 80 -30.34 3.97 -7.17
CA THR A 80 -30.01 3.03 -8.26
C THR A 80 -28.60 2.46 -8.19
N SER A 81 -27.74 2.95 -7.29
CA SER A 81 -26.33 2.55 -7.26
C SER A 81 -25.79 2.50 -5.84
N ASN A 82 -25.03 1.45 -5.53
CA ASN A 82 -24.32 1.37 -4.26
C ASN A 82 -23.31 2.52 -4.10
N ALA A 83 -22.93 2.82 -2.87
CA ALA A 83 -21.77 3.66 -2.61
C ALA A 83 -20.48 2.94 -3.04
N GLU A 84 -19.55 3.72 -3.59
CA GLU A 84 -18.20 3.25 -3.90
C GLU A 84 -17.22 3.83 -2.88
N CYS A 85 -16.40 2.97 -2.29
CA CYS A 85 -15.36 3.37 -1.33
C CYS A 85 -13.98 3.36 -1.98
N GLU A 86 -13.12 4.24 -1.51
CA GLU A 86 -11.68 4.27 -1.76
C GLU A 86 -10.92 4.27 -0.43
N CYS A 87 -9.61 4.05 -0.46
CA CYS A 87 -8.79 4.11 0.75
C CYS A 87 -8.37 5.55 1.04
N ILE A 88 -8.15 5.87 2.32
CA ILE A 88 -7.53 7.14 2.73
C ILE A 88 -6.09 7.26 2.20
N PRO A 89 -5.54 8.49 2.07
CA PRO A 89 -4.16 8.67 1.60
C PRO A 89 -3.14 7.87 2.42
N GLY A 90 -2.20 7.21 1.72
CA GLY A 90 -1.24 6.28 2.32
C GLY A 90 -1.68 4.82 2.32
N PHE A 91 -2.80 4.52 1.68
CA PHE A 91 -3.30 3.17 1.45
C PHE A 91 -3.84 3.05 0.02
N HIS A 92 -3.76 1.84 -0.54
CA HIS A 92 -4.35 1.49 -1.82
C HIS A 92 -5.37 0.35 -1.69
N CYS A 93 -6.28 0.29 -2.66
CA CYS A 93 -7.33 -0.71 -2.71
C CYS A 93 -6.77 -2.08 -3.12
N ARG A 94 -7.11 -3.11 -2.34
CA ARG A 94 -6.90 -4.52 -2.68
C ARG A 94 -8.24 -5.26 -2.74
N GLY A 95 -8.39 -6.11 -3.76
CA GLY A 95 -9.59 -6.91 -3.99
C GLY A 95 -10.70 -6.19 -4.79
N ALA A 96 -11.73 -6.95 -5.17
CA ALA A 96 -12.84 -6.44 -5.97
C ALA A 96 -13.65 -5.38 -5.21
N GLY A 97 -13.93 -4.25 -5.87
CA GLY A 97 -14.68 -3.15 -5.26
C GLY A 97 -13.99 -2.51 -4.05
N CYS A 98 -12.66 -2.59 -3.93
CA CYS A 98 -11.91 -2.06 -2.79
C CYS A 98 -12.41 -2.64 -1.46
N SER A 99 -12.46 -3.97 -1.33
CA SER A 99 -12.90 -4.64 -0.11
C SER A 99 -11.90 -4.51 1.04
N MET A 100 -10.63 -4.25 0.73
CA MET A 100 -9.55 -4.08 1.70
C MET A 100 -8.64 -2.91 1.31
N CYS A 101 -8.09 -2.21 2.32
CA CYS A 101 -7.06 -1.21 2.15
C CYS A 101 -5.72 -1.75 2.65
N GLU A 102 -4.68 -1.62 1.83
CA GLU A 102 -3.31 -2.02 2.15
C GLU A 102 -2.42 -0.76 2.19
N PRO A 103 -1.54 -0.60 3.19
CA PRO A 103 -0.67 0.56 3.27
C PRO A 103 0.24 0.69 2.06
N ASP A 104 0.44 1.92 1.60
CA ASP A 104 1.42 2.25 0.59
C ASP A 104 2.81 2.30 1.23
N CYS A 105 3.71 1.43 0.78
CA CYS A 105 5.08 1.44 1.25
C CYS A 105 5.86 2.62 0.67
N ARG A 106 6.84 3.09 1.44
CA ARG A 106 7.75 4.16 1.01
C ARG A 106 8.98 3.55 0.36
N ARG A 107 9.79 4.42 -0.25
CA ARG A 107 11.16 4.06 -0.61
C ARG A 107 11.90 3.59 0.63
N GLY A 108 12.74 2.58 0.43
CA GLY A 108 13.42 1.88 1.50
C GLY A 108 12.54 1.10 2.45
N GLN A 109 11.33 0.75 2.01
CA GLN A 109 10.49 -0.23 2.67
C GLN A 109 10.10 -1.34 1.69
N GLU A 110 9.79 -2.52 2.22
CA GLU A 110 9.15 -3.59 1.48
C GLU A 110 7.84 -4.01 2.13
N LEU A 111 6.94 -4.60 1.33
CA LEU A 111 5.67 -5.11 1.82
C LEU A 111 5.87 -6.54 2.34
N THR A 112 5.78 -6.72 3.66
CA THR A 112 5.84 -8.02 4.34
C THR A 112 4.44 -8.47 4.77
N LEU A 113 4.34 -9.65 5.38
CA LEU A 113 3.09 -10.14 5.96
C LEU A 113 2.54 -9.20 7.05
N HIS A 114 3.42 -8.45 7.73
CA HIS A 114 3.08 -7.55 8.81
C HIS A 114 2.81 -6.10 8.34
N GLY A 115 2.94 -5.84 7.03
CA GLY A 115 2.78 -4.51 6.43
C GLY A 115 4.09 -4.00 5.86
N CYS A 116 4.23 -2.68 5.75
CA CYS A 116 5.45 -2.07 5.24
C CYS A 116 6.54 -2.08 6.31
N GLU A 117 7.65 -2.76 6.04
CA GLU A 117 8.83 -2.78 6.91
C GLU A 117 10.01 -2.09 6.22
N ASP A 118 10.86 -1.42 7.00
CA ASP A 118 12.07 -0.78 6.47
C ASP A 118 13.11 -1.82 6.01
N CYS A 119 13.83 -1.50 4.94
CA CYS A 119 14.93 -2.32 4.46
C CYS A 119 16.02 -2.46 5.53
N SER A 120 16.48 -3.70 5.72
CA SER A 120 17.55 -4.03 6.64
C SER A 120 18.91 -3.48 6.17
N ALA A 121 19.86 -3.34 7.09
CA ALA A 121 21.19 -2.84 6.77
C ALA A 121 21.87 -3.69 5.67
N GLY A 122 22.44 -3.03 4.66
CA GLY A 122 22.99 -3.71 3.49
C GLY A 122 21.98 -3.97 2.37
N THR A 123 20.74 -3.50 2.51
CA THR A 123 19.70 -3.59 1.47
C THR A 123 19.06 -2.23 1.18
N PHE A 124 18.44 -2.09 0.01
CA PHE A 124 17.75 -0.89 -0.42
C PHE A 124 16.51 -1.19 -1.28
N ASN A 125 15.58 -0.25 -1.33
CA ASN A 125 14.48 -0.25 -2.30
C ASN A 125 14.26 1.18 -2.82
N ASP A 126 14.56 1.42 -4.08
CA ASP A 126 14.41 2.72 -4.74
C ASP A 126 13.00 2.94 -5.33
N GLN A 127 12.09 1.99 -5.15
CA GLN A 127 10.71 2.04 -5.59
C GLN A 127 9.75 2.19 -4.40
N LYS A 128 8.52 2.62 -4.67
CA LYS A 128 7.43 2.63 -3.67
C LYS A 128 6.83 1.23 -3.47
N HIS A 129 7.02 0.36 -4.45
CA HIS A 129 6.57 -1.01 -4.45
C HIS A 129 7.71 -1.88 -4.92
N GLY A 130 8.01 -2.94 -4.18
CA GLY A 130 9.12 -3.84 -4.50
C GLY A 130 9.73 -4.43 -3.22
N PRO A 131 10.50 -5.51 -3.36
CA PRO A 131 11.29 -6.06 -2.26
C PRO A 131 12.57 -5.25 -2.05
N CYS A 132 13.13 -5.30 -0.84
CA CYS A 132 14.45 -4.78 -0.57
C CYS A 132 15.51 -5.65 -1.25
N GLN A 133 16.41 -5.02 -1.99
CA GLN A 133 17.50 -5.67 -2.72
C GLN A 133 18.84 -5.44 -2.01
N PRO A 134 19.78 -6.40 -2.06
CA PRO A 134 21.11 -6.20 -1.49
C PRO A 134 21.87 -5.10 -2.23
N TRP A 135 22.70 -4.38 -1.48
CA TRP A 135 23.64 -3.40 -2.02
C TRP A 135 24.63 -4.05 -2.99
N THR A 136 25.00 -3.31 -4.04
CA THR A 136 26.03 -3.73 -5.00
C THR A 136 27.39 -3.86 -4.32
N ASP A 137 28.00 -5.04 -4.36
CA ASP A 137 29.37 -5.24 -3.85
C ASP A 137 30.40 -4.72 -4.85
N CYS A 138 30.95 -3.53 -4.63
CA CYS A 138 31.97 -2.94 -5.50
C CYS A 138 33.27 -3.77 -5.59
N SER A 139 33.54 -4.62 -4.60
CA SER A 139 34.77 -5.40 -4.51
C SER A 139 34.86 -6.46 -5.61
N VAL A 140 33.72 -6.95 -6.11
CA VAL A 140 33.67 -7.98 -7.16
C VAL A 140 34.23 -7.49 -8.50
N ASP A 141 34.12 -6.19 -8.76
CA ASP A 141 34.63 -5.54 -9.97
C ASP A 141 35.99 -4.86 -9.76
N GLY A 142 36.64 -5.08 -8.61
CA GLY A 142 37.88 -4.39 -8.24
C GLY A 142 37.70 -2.87 -8.09
N LYS A 143 36.49 -2.42 -7.72
CA LYS A 143 36.13 -1.02 -7.52
C LYS A 143 36.06 -0.69 -6.03
N THR A 144 36.14 0.60 -5.70
CA THR A 144 35.91 1.12 -4.35
C THR A 144 34.56 1.81 -4.26
N VAL A 145 33.94 1.78 -3.09
CA VAL A 145 32.69 2.51 -2.81
C VAL A 145 32.99 4.02 -2.84
N LEU A 146 32.37 4.74 -3.77
CA LEU A 146 32.44 6.21 -3.84
C LEU A 146 31.37 6.87 -2.96
N VAL A 147 30.14 6.34 -3.03
CA VAL A 147 29.01 6.82 -2.24
C VAL A 147 28.38 5.60 -1.59
N ASN A 148 28.20 5.68 -0.27
CA ASN A 148 27.60 4.59 0.49
C ASN A 148 26.12 4.43 0.15
N GLY A 149 25.62 3.21 0.27
CA GLY A 149 24.21 2.89 0.08
C GLY A 149 23.36 3.43 1.22
N THR A 150 22.07 3.56 0.96
CA THR A 150 21.05 3.86 1.98
C THR A 150 19.94 2.82 1.86
N LYS A 151 18.92 2.89 2.73
CA LYS A 151 17.72 2.08 2.54
C LYS A 151 16.98 2.41 1.24
N GLU A 152 17.18 3.59 0.65
CA GLU A 152 16.45 4.06 -0.54
C GLU A 152 17.30 4.05 -1.82
N SER A 153 18.61 3.83 -1.71
CA SER A 153 19.54 3.95 -2.83
C SER A 153 20.67 2.94 -2.71
N ASP A 154 21.09 2.42 -3.86
CA ASP A 154 22.26 1.54 -3.93
C ASP A 154 23.57 2.30 -3.68
N VAL A 155 24.63 1.54 -3.40
CA VAL A 155 26.02 1.98 -3.39
C VAL A 155 26.46 2.38 -4.79
N VAL A 156 27.25 3.46 -4.87
CA VAL A 156 27.87 3.89 -6.13
C VAL A 156 29.34 3.49 -6.13
N CYS A 157 29.72 2.62 -7.07
CA CYS A 157 31.08 2.13 -7.22
C CYS A 157 31.92 3.02 -8.15
N GLY A 158 33.22 3.13 -7.88
CA GLY A 158 34.18 3.86 -8.71
C GLY A 158 35.56 3.21 -8.77
N PRO A 159 36.44 3.72 -9.65
CA PRO A 159 37.80 3.21 -9.75
C PRO A 159 38.55 3.42 -8.44
N VAL A 160 39.45 2.49 -8.12
CA VAL A 160 40.39 2.63 -7.02
C VAL A 160 41.22 3.88 -7.29
N SER A 161 41.12 4.90 -6.45
CA SER A 161 41.83 6.16 -6.65
C SER A 161 43.33 5.88 -6.65
N ALA A 162 43.98 6.07 -7.81
CA ALA A 162 45.39 5.78 -8.03
C ALA A 162 46.33 6.88 -7.47
N ASP A 163 45.94 7.53 -6.36
CA ASP A 163 46.69 8.67 -5.80
C ASP A 163 47.65 8.29 -4.66
N PHE A 164 47.92 7.01 -4.48
CA PHE A 164 49.06 6.56 -3.67
C PHE A 164 50.09 5.83 -4.53
N SER A 165 50.60 6.50 -5.57
CA SER A 165 51.99 6.26 -5.96
C SER A 165 52.88 6.77 -4.81
N PRO A 166 53.74 5.94 -4.20
CA PRO A 166 54.80 6.44 -3.35
C PRO A 166 55.80 7.17 -4.25
N GLY A 167 55.52 8.44 -4.51
CA GLY A 167 56.43 9.36 -5.16
C GLY A 167 57.71 9.42 -4.33
N THR A 168 58.79 8.98 -4.94
CA THR A 168 60.20 9.15 -4.58
C THR A 168 60.41 10.18 -3.47
N ALA A 169 60.70 9.69 -2.26
CA ALA A 169 61.30 10.49 -1.21
C ALA A 169 62.62 11.04 -1.76
N THR A 170 62.60 12.29 -2.23
CA THR A 170 63.80 13.00 -2.62
C THR A 170 64.52 13.37 -1.33
N THR A 171 65.56 12.62 -1.02
CA THR A 171 66.50 12.86 0.06
C THR A 171 67.14 14.24 -0.12
N VAL A 172 66.71 15.23 0.66
CA VAL A 172 67.44 16.49 0.81
C VAL A 172 68.54 16.27 1.86
N PRO A 173 69.83 16.54 1.57
CA PRO A 173 70.89 16.39 2.55
C PRO A 173 70.89 17.54 3.56
N ALA A 174 71.08 17.21 4.83
CA ALA A 174 71.16 18.14 5.95
C ALA A 174 72.50 18.89 5.99
N PRO A 175 72.53 20.18 6.37
CA PRO A 175 73.73 20.82 6.91
C PRO A 175 73.75 20.79 8.45
N ALA A 176 74.96 20.61 9.01
CA ALA A 176 75.29 20.59 10.44
C ALA A 176 75.36 22.01 11.06
N PRO A 177 75.42 22.16 12.41
CA PRO A 177 74.72 23.21 13.15
C PRO A 177 75.60 24.39 13.65
N ALA A 178 74.96 25.50 14.06
CA ALA A 178 75.54 26.49 14.97
C ALA A 178 74.49 27.13 15.91
N PHE A 179 74.68 26.83 17.20
CA PHE A 179 74.50 27.65 18.41
C PHE A 179 73.23 28.49 18.67
N LEU A 180 72.38 27.92 19.54
CA LEU A 180 71.90 28.46 20.83
C LEU A 180 71.56 29.97 20.93
N LYS A 181 70.28 30.25 21.18
CA LYS A 181 69.90 30.93 22.44
C LYS A 181 68.49 30.55 22.91
N THR A 182 68.49 30.15 24.17
CA THR A 182 67.40 29.67 25.01
C THR A 182 66.38 30.76 25.33
N ALA A 183 65.10 30.41 25.26
CA ALA A 183 64.08 30.88 26.20
C ALA A 183 63.09 29.73 26.49
N ARG A 184 63.30 29.11 27.66
CA ARG A 184 62.30 28.40 28.49
C ARG A 184 61.02 29.26 28.62
N THR A 185 59.80 28.83 28.89
CA THR A 185 59.08 27.62 29.41
C THR A 185 57.61 28.08 29.43
N ALA A 186 56.52 27.32 29.43
CA ALA A 186 56.17 25.95 29.83
C ALA A 186 54.95 25.56 28.94
N GLN A 187 54.79 24.31 28.46
CA GLN A 187 54.16 23.16 29.17
C GLN A 187 52.80 23.54 29.77
N GLU A 188 51.70 22.82 29.54
CA GLU A 188 51.51 21.37 29.79
C GLU A 188 50.03 21.09 29.44
N GLU A 189 49.76 20.04 28.64
CA GLU A 189 48.63 19.07 28.71
C GLU A 189 47.17 19.62 28.74
N ASP A 190 46.08 18.91 28.40
CA ASP A 190 45.82 17.49 28.52
C ASP A 190 44.56 17.12 27.70
N SER A 191 44.48 15.81 27.47
CA SER A 191 43.40 14.99 26.94
C SER A 191 42.06 15.22 27.65
N CYS A 192 40.94 15.04 26.94
CA CYS A 192 39.68 14.69 27.60
C CYS A 192 38.97 13.57 26.82
N SER A 193 39.18 12.36 27.33
CA SER A 193 38.27 11.22 27.21
C SER A 193 37.35 11.19 28.46
N CYS A 194 36.34 10.32 28.44
CA CYS A 194 35.31 10.01 29.47
C CYS A 194 34.05 10.91 29.42
N GLY A 195 32.82 10.42 29.58
CA GLY A 195 32.32 9.10 29.96
C GLY A 195 30.77 9.05 29.92
N PHE A 196 30.23 7.84 29.99
CA PHE A 196 28.80 7.51 30.10
C PHE A 196 28.17 8.05 31.40
N PRO A 197 26.86 8.32 31.42
CA PRO A 197 26.05 8.17 32.62
C PRO A 197 25.18 6.90 32.54
N GLU A 198 25.31 6.07 33.58
CA GLU A 198 24.35 5.04 33.97
C GLU A 198 23.05 5.64 34.51
N GLU A 199 22.04 4.77 34.47
CA GLU A 199 20.65 4.89 34.89
C GLU A 199 20.48 5.27 36.37
N GLU A 200 19.34 5.86 36.73
CA GLU A 200 18.68 5.60 38.02
C GLU A 200 17.17 5.93 37.92
N GLU A 201 16.38 5.04 38.52
CA GLU A 201 14.92 5.02 38.63
C GLU A 201 14.34 6.18 39.47
N GLY A 202 13.03 6.41 39.34
CA GLY A 202 12.30 7.26 40.28
C GLY A 202 10.82 7.48 39.97
N GLU A 203 9.96 6.64 40.54
CA GLU A 203 8.50 6.81 40.71
C GLU A 203 8.05 8.22 41.20
N GLY A 204 6.81 8.62 40.89
CA GLY A 204 6.12 9.65 41.69
C GLY A 204 5.02 10.51 41.06
N GLN A 205 3.88 9.91 40.71
CA GLN A 205 2.50 10.34 41.02
C GLN A 205 2.16 11.84 41.30
N ARG A 206 1.36 12.47 40.41
CA ARG A 206 0.12 13.24 40.69
C ARG A 206 -0.29 14.10 39.49
N LEU A 207 -1.47 13.83 38.92
CA LEU A 207 -2.65 14.70 38.85
C LEU A 207 -3.80 13.97 38.18
#